data_AF-A0A844MT56-F1
#
_entry.id   AF-A0A844MT56-F1
#
_cell.length_a   1.000
_cell.length_b   1.000
_cell.length_c   1.000
_cell.angle_alpha   90.00
_cell.angle_beta   90.00
_cell.angle_gamma   90.00
#
_symmetry.space_group_name_H-M   'P 1'
#
loop_
_entity.id
_entity.type
_entity.pdbx_description
1 polymer ?
#
loop_
_entity_poly.entity_id
_entity_poly.type
_entity_poly.pdbx_seq_one_letter_code
_entity_poly.pdbx_strand_id
1 'polypeptide(L)'
;MIPAINDISAYCIALSRFSLPLVKIQEATQALLEASSDLSLIQQSIGKFEFNRELKRFQQNPKDVKEYVELAQSYSECDPEEISALGILSLKKLTRPSLTPVREALENLTDITPTKIENLIKTLCKRERKPTQLRDTIWGEGGIFFNTGDIYDHPEAGIALERMAKSEGKTPQTIAAQSIELRQEIVKVIETQSLVTEISLQASVVEENDSSLSVTLNTSFPKVNFQGQEFLLLDATKKWILELDRPMSEASLRQPPYASDESVERQRTLQKIAQYQADLFLEQNPPTTPLSELSSVELTAVEVLLEAATGQVDWNKIKTAIANINPDRKEKVWFALSKDQRARALKAFPPHYILLTQAVKKNLIYEFQEDKSGRAIQLRIRNTVPSMFDELVSIDNLESFLKTLSSKERSASSGSSH
;
A
#
# COMPACT_ATOMS: atom_id res chain seq x y z
N MET A 1 -16.11 -19.86 -42.55
CA MET A 1 -16.50 -20.27 -41.17
C MET A 1 -15.37 -21.00 -40.44
N ILE A 2 -14.85 -22.13 -40.99
CA ILE A 2 -13.77 -22.90 -40.33
C ILE A 2 -12.46 -22.09 -40.10
N PRO A 3 -11.97 -21.26 -41.04
CA PRO A 3 -10.75 -20.48 -40.83
C PRO A 3 -10.89 -19.46 -39.68
N ALA A 4 -11.91 -18.59 -39.77
CA ALA A 4 -12.18 -17.56 -38.77
C ALA A 4 -12.37 -18.10 -37.34
N ILE A 5 -12.97 -19.28 -37.19
CA ILE A 5 -13.17 -19.90 -35.87
C ILE A 5 -11.86 -20.39 -35.26
N ASN A 6 -10.99 -20.99 -36.07
CA ASN A 6 -9.68 -21.47 -35.59
C ASN A 6 -8.76 -20.32 -35.23
N ASP A 7 -8.82 -19.22 -35.98
CA ASP A 7 -8.02 -18.02 -35.74
C ASP A 7 -8.37 -17.37 -34.39
N ILE A 8 -9.65 -17.21 -34.07
CA ILE A 8 -10.08 -16.58 -32.79
C ILE A 8 -9.58 -17.35 -31.58
N SER A 9 -9.61 -18.68 -31.62
CA SER A 9 -9.12 -19.51 -30.50
C SER A 9 -7.61 -19.36 -30.32
N ALA A 10 -6.85 -19.36 -31.43
CA ALA A 10 -5.41 -19.14 -31.40
C ALA A 10 -5.04 -17.73 -30.87
N TYR A 11 -5.77 -16.69 -31.30
CA TYR A 11 -5.54 -15.31 -30.85
C TYR A 11 -5.93 -15.10 -29.38
N CYS A 12 -7.03 -15.69 -28.90
CA CYS A 12 -7.42 -15.62 -27.48
C CYS A 12 -6.38 -16.30 -26.57
N ILE A 13 -5.82 -17.42 -27.02
CA ILE A 13 -4.75 -18.13 -26.29
C ILE A 13 -3.44 -17.32 -26.32
N ALA A 14 -3.11 -16.69 -27.45
CA ALA A 14 -1.91 -15.85 -27.58
C ALA A 14 -1.99 -14.58 -26.72
N LEU A 15 -3.14 -13.88 -26.73
CA LEU A 15 -3.38 -12.65 -25.96
C LEU A 15 -3.47 -12.90 -24.45
N SER A 16 -3.90 -14.08 -24.02
CA SER A 16 -4.00 -14.43 -22.59
C SER A 16 -2.68 -14.93 -21.97
N ARG A 17 -1.65 -15.25 -22.77
CA ARG A 17 -0.45 -15.95 -22.29
C ARG A 17 0.87 -15.20 -22.35
N PHE A 18 0.97 -13.98 -22.90
CA PHE A 18 2.28 -13.33 -23.06
C PHE A 18 2.29 -11.81 -22.87
N SER A 19 3.39 -11.32 -22.27
CA SER A 19 3.88 -9.94 -22.39
C SER A 19 4.39 -9.70 -23.81
N LEU A 20 3.48 -9.60 -24.77
CA LEU A 20 3.82 -9.31 -26.16
C LEU A 20 4.22 -7.83 -26.30
N PRO A 21 5.20 -7.51 -27.16
CA PRO A 21 5.50 -6.13 -27.55
C PRO A 21 4.23 -5.40 -28.04
N LEU A 22 4.14 -4.09 -27.82
CA LEU A 22 2.96 -3.27 -28.16
C LEU A 22 2.48 -3.47 -29.62
N VAL A 23 3.42 -3.54 -30.56
CA VAL A 23 3.15 -3.80 -31.99
C VAL A 23 2.41 -5.12 -32.19
N LYS A 24 2.80 -6.18 -31.48
CA LYS A 24 2.14 -7.49 -31.56
C LYS A 24 0.76 -7.49 -30.89
N ILE A 25 0.53 -6.63 -29.90
CA ILE A 25 -0.79 -6.47 -29.26
C ILE A 25 -1.76 -5.79 -30.24
N GLN A 26 -1.30 -4.77 -30.96
CA GLN A 26 -2.09 -4.09 -31.97
C GLN A 26 -2.48 -5.04 -33.11
N GLU A 27 -1.50 -5.72 -33.72
CA GLU A 27 -1.73 -6.71 -34.79
C GLU A 27 -2.70 -7.81 -34.34
N ALA A 28 -2.52 -8.37 -33.15
CA ALA A 28 -3.42 -9.40 -32.62
C ALA A 28 -4.83 -8.87 -32.31
N THR A 29 -4.94 -7.60 -31.88
CA THR A 29 -6.25 -6.96 -31.65
C THR A 29 -6.96 -6.70 -32.97
N GLN A 30 -6.23 -6.23 -33.98
CA GLN A 30 -6.77 -6.01 -35.33
C GLN A 30 -7.27 -7.31 -35.94
N ALA A 31 -6.44 -8.36 -35.97
CA ALA A 31 -6.84 -9.67 -36.51
C ALA A 31 -8.07 -10.26 -35.79
N LEU A 32 -8.17 -10.04 -34.47
CA LEU A 32 -9.32 -10.47 -33.70
C LEU A 32 -10.58 -9.67 -34.05
N LEU A 33 -10.48 -8.37 -34.27
CA LEU A 33 -11.59 -7.51 -34.70
C LEU A 33 -12.10 -7.89 -36.10
N GLU A 34 -11.18 -8.11 -37.04
CA GLU A 34 -11.51 -8.58 -38.39
C GLU A 34 -12.23 -9.93 -38.35
N ALA A 35 -11.66 -10.92 -37.65
CA ALA A 35 -12.29 -12.23 -37.49
C ALA A 35 -13.66 -12.16 -36.80
N SER A 36 -13.82 -11.25 -35.83
CA SER A 36 -15.09 -11.04 -35.13
C SER A 36 -16.14 -10.37 -36.02
N SER A 37 -15.72 -9.46 -36.91
CA SER A 37 -16.57 -8.86 -37.94
C SER A 37 -17.06 -9.92 -38.93
N ASP A 38 -16.17 -10.80 -39.41
CA ASP A 38 -16.53 -11.92 -40.27
C ASP A 38 -17.52 -12.87 -39.60
N LEU A 39 -17.31 -13.18 -38.31
CA LEU A 39 -18.26 -13.99 -37.55
C LEU A 39 -19.62 -13.30 -37.40
N SER A 40 -19.66 -11.98 -37.25
CA SER A 40 -20.90 -11.21 -37.20
C SER A 40 -21.68 -11.34 -38.51
N LEU A 41 -21.00 -11.19 -39.66
CA LEU A 41 -21.61 -11.37 -40.99
C LEU A 41 -22.12 -12.81 -41.19
N ILE A 42 -21.33 -13.81 -40.78
CA ILE A 42 -21.75 -15.21 -40.82
C ILE A 42 -22.99 -15.41 -39.94
N GLN A 43 -23.00 -14.92 -38.71
CA GLN A 43 -24.13 -15.03 -37.78
C GLN A 43 -25.40 -14.39 -38.35
N GLN A 44 -25.28 -13.26 -39.06
CA GLN A 44 -26.39 -12.60 -39.74
C GLN A 44 -26.92 -13.45 -40.91
N SER A 45 -26.04 -14.10 -41.69
CA SER A 45 -26.44 -14.90 -42.86
C SER A 45 -27.12 -16.23 -42.54
N ILE A 46 -26.64 -16.97 -41.53
CA ILE A 46 -27.16 -18.31 -41.19
C ILE A 46 -28.15 -18.28 -40.00
N GLY A 47 -28.27 -17.14 -39.34
CA GLY A 47 -29.09 -16.98 -38.15
C GLY A 47 -28.46 -17.52 -36.86
N LYS A 48 -28.89 -16.95 -35.73
CA LYS A 48 -28.31 -17.19 -34.39
C LYS A 48 -28.35 -18.66 -33.94
N PHE A 49 -29.40 -19.40 -34.29
CA PHE A 49 -29.55 -20.79 -33.87
C PHE A 49 -28.56 -21.70 -34.59
N GLU A 50 -28.45 -21.58 -35.91
CA GLU A 50 -27.51 -22.39 -36.70
C GLU A 50 -26.06 -22.01 -36.41
N PHE A 51 -25.78 -20.72 -36.22
CA PHE A 51 -24.49 -20.23 -35.78
C PHE A 51 -24.04 -20.88 -34.46
N ASN A 52 -24.91 -20.89 -33.44
CA ASN A 52 -24.59 -21.55 -32.16
C ASN A 52 -24.44 -23.07 -32.29
N ARG A 53 -25.16 -23.71 -33.22
CA ARG A 53 -25.00 -25.14 -33.53
C ARG A 53 -23.62 -25.41 -34.12
N GLU A 54 -23.16 -24.58 -35.05
CA GLU A 54 -21.83 -24.70 -35.65
C GLU A 54 -20.71 -24.40 -34.65
N LEU A 55 -20.81 -23.37 -33.81
CA LEU A 55 -19.81 -23.11 -32.77
C LEU A 55 -19.60 -24.31 -31.84
N LYS A 56 -20.70 -24.99 -31.46
CA LYS A 56 -20.63 -26.23 -30.67
C LYS A 56 -19.94 -27.37 -31.41
N ARG A 57 -20.10 -27.49 -32.73
CA ARG A 57 -19.39 -28.49 -33.55
C ARG A 57 -17.88 -28.28 -33.52
N PHE A 58 -17.42 -27.04 -33.47
CA PHE A 58 -16.00 -26.67 -33.34
C PHE A 58 -15.49 -26.59 -31.90
N GLN A 59 -16.26 -27.09 -30.93
CA GLN A 59 -15.91 -27.06 -29.50
C GLN A 59 -15.66 -25.63 -28.95
N GLN A 60 -16.20 -24.61 -29.61
CA GLN A 60 -16.13 -23.23 -29.11
C GLN A 60 -17.31 -22.93 -28.20
N ASN A 61 -17.04 -22.18 -27.14
CA ASN A 61 -18.08 -21.72 -26.22
C ASN A 61 -18.83 -20.53 -26.85
N PRO A 62 -20.16 -20.64 -27.10
CA PRO A 62 -20.93 -19.56 -27.72
C PRO A 62 -20.92 -18.25 -26.92
N LYS A 63 -20.71 -18.31 -25.60
CA LYS A 63 -20.64 -17.11 -24.75
C LYS A 63 -19.40 -16.27 -25.04
N ASP A 64 -18.26 -16.92 -25.24
CA ASP A 64 -16.99 -16.23 -25.44
C ASP A 64 -16.96 -15.58 -26.82
N VAL A 65 -17.43 -16.30 -27.85
CA VAL A 65 -17.57 -15.77 -29.22
C VAL A 65 -18.57 -14.61 -29.28
N LYS A 66 -19.70 -14.71 -28.54
CA LYS A 66 -20.71 -13.66 -28.49
C LYS A 66 -20.14 -12.33 -27.99
N GLU A 67 -19.25 -12.36 -27.00
CA GLU A 67 -18.62 -11.15 -26.47
C GLU A 67 -17.78 -10.43 -27.53
N TYR A 68 -17.05 -11.19 -28.37
CA TYR A 68 -16.23 -10.61 -29.44
C TYR A 68 -17.06 -10.12 -30.63
N VAL A 69 -18.14 -10.82 -30.96
CA VAL A 69 -19.09 -10.35 -31.99
C VAL A 69 -19.77 -9.04 -31.55
N GLU A 70 -20.20 -8.95 -30.28
CA GLU A 70 -20.77 -7.70 -29.72
C GLU A 70 -19.74 -6.56 -29.71
N LEU A 71 -18.47 -6.89 -29.48
CA LEU A 71 -17.37 -5.93 -29.51
C LEU A 71 -17.14 -5.40 -30.93
N ALA A 72 -17.06 -6.27 -31.94
CA ALA A 72 -16.92 -5.84 -33.34
C ALA A 72 -18.13 -5.01 -33.81
N GLN A 73 -19.34 -5.38 -33.41
CA GLN A 73 -20.55 -4.59 -33.70
C GLN A 73 -20.54 -3.22 -33.02
N SER A 74 -20.00 -3.12 -31.81
CA SER A 74 -19.92 -1.84 -31.07
C SER A 74 -18.95 -0.85 -31.69
N TYR A 75 -18.05 -1.30 -32.57
CA TYR A 75 -17.00 -0.52 -33.19
C TYR A 75 -16.99 -0.65 -34.72
N SER A 76 -18.11 -1.06 -35.31
CA SER A 76 -18.20 -1.25 -36.77
C SER A 76 -18.07 0.04 -37.58
N GLU A 77 -18.25 1.19 -36.93
CA GLU A 77 -18.12 2.53 -37.54
C GLU A 77 -16.71 3.11 -37.39
N CYS A 78 -15.85 2.49 -36.58
CA CYS A 78 -14.46 2.93 -36.37
C CYS A 78 -13.52 2.21 -37.34
N ASP A 79 -12.40 2.84 -37.67
CA ASP A 79 -11.32 2.17 -38.41
C ASP A 79 -10.71 1.05 -37.54
N PRO A 80 -10.71 -0.22 -37.98
CA PRO A 80 -10.13 -1.33 -37.24
C PRO A 80 -8.63 -1.12 -36.93
N GLU A 81 -7.89 -0.44 -37.81
CA GLU A 81 -6.45 -0.20 -37.60
C GLU A 81 -6.21 0.77 -36.43
N GLU A 82 -6.92 1.91 -36.41
CA GLU A 82 -6.83 2.90 -35.34
C GLU A 82 -7.29 2.33 -33.99
N ILE A 83 -8.42 1.62 -33.99
CA ILE A 83 -9.01 1.14 -32.73
C ILE A 83 -8.22 -0.04 -32.12
N SER A 84 -7.50 -0.80 -32.95
CA SER A 84 -6.66 -1.90 -32.50
C SER A 84 -5.50 -1.42 -31.61
N ALA A 85 -5.06 -0.16 -31.75
CA ALA A 85 -3.99 0.44 -30.93
C ALA A 85 -4.32 0.50 -29.43
N LEU A 86 -5.61 0.44 -29.08
CA LEU A 86 -6.07 0.45 -27.69
C LEU A 86 -5.91 -0.90 -26.97
N GLY A 87 -5.82 -1.97 -27.74
CA GLY A 87 -5.80 -3.34 -27.25
C GLY A 87 -7.18 -3.83 -26.77
N ILE A 88 -7.40 -5.14 -26.91
CA ILE A 88 -8.70 -5.77 -26.66
C ILE A 88 -9.30 -5.53 -25.26
N LEU A 89 -8.47 -5.46 -24.21
CA LEU A 89 -8.94 -5.26 -22.84
C LEU A 89 -9.52 -3.86 -22.62
N SER A 90 -8.97 -2.86 -23.30
CA SER A 90 -9.47 -1.48 -23.25
C SER A 90 -10.81 -1.38 -23.97
N LEU A 91 -10.92 -2.00 -25.15
CA LEU A 91 -12.17 -2.09 -25.92
C LEU A 91 -13.28 -2.77 -25.09
N LYS A 92 -12.98 -3.89 -24.44
CA LYS A 92 -13.92 -4.58 -23.53
C LYS A 92 -14.35 -3.74 -22.32
N LYS A 93 -13.51 -2.82 -21.85
CA LYS A 93 -13.90 -1.89 -20.77
C LYS A 93 -14.85 -0.82 -21.30
N LEU A 94 -14.58 -0.31 -22.49
CA LEU A 94 -15.33 0.77 -23.13
C LEU A 94 -16.73 0.33 -23.61
N THR A 95 -16.98 -0.96 -23.82
CA THR A 95 -18.33 -1.49 -24.09
C THR A 95 -19.28 -1.47 -22.88
N ARG A 96 -18.79 -1.09 -21.69
CA ARG A 96 -19.66 -0.97 -20.49
C ARG A 96 -20.62 0.21 -20.64
N PRO A 97 -21.89 0.07 -20.21
CA PRO A 97 -22.90 1.14 -20.34
C PRO A 97 -22.57 2.41 -19.55
N SER A 98 -21.67 2.34 -18.56
CA SER A 98 -21.19 3.53 -17.83
C SER A 98 -20.22 4.39 -18.65
N LEU A 99 -19.65 3.85 -19.74
CA LEU A 99 -18.67 4.51 -20.60
C LEU A 99 -19.24 4.81 -22.00
N THR A 100 -20.55 4.64 -22.21
CA THR A 100 -21.22 5.02 -23.47
C THR A 100 -20.88 6.43 -23.96
N PRO A 101 -20.83 7.47 -23.09
CA PRO A 101 -20.45 8.82 -23.54
C PRO A 101 -19.03 8.91 -24.09
N VAL A 102 -18.12 8.08 -23.56
CA VAL A 102 -16.73 8.00 -24.06
C VAL A 102 -16.70 7.32 -25.43
N ARG A 103 -17.56 6.32 -25.66
CA ARG A 103 -17.69 5.65 -26.95
C ARG A 103 -18.23 6.59 -28.03
N GLU A 104 -19.30 7.32 -27.75
CA GLU A 104 -19.85 8.32 -28.68
C GLU A 104 -18.83 9.44 -28.99
N ALA A 105 -17.99 9.80 -28.02
CA ALA A 105 -16.90 10.75 -28.24
C ALA A 105 -15.76 10.18 -29.10
N LEU A 106 -15.58 8.85 -29.16
CA LEU A 106 -14.56 8.21 -30.01
C LEU A 106 -14.89 8.34 -31.50
N GLU A 107 -16.16 8.27 -31.88
CA GLU A 107 -16.62 8.42 -33.27
C GLU A 107 -16.23 9.79 -33.87
N ASN A 108 -16.03 10.80 -33.02
CA ASN A 108 -15.71 12.16 -33.42
C ASN A 108 -14.21 12.50 -33.32
N LEU A 109 -13.37 11.57 -32.87
CA LEU A 109 -11.93 11.78 -32.72
C LEU A 109 -11.21 11.40 -34.02
N THR A 110 -10.36 12.31 -34.50
CA THR A 110 -9.52 12.10 -35.70
C THR A 110 -8.26 11.28 -35.45
N ASP A 111 -7.93 10.97 -34.20
CA ASP A 111 -6.76 10.17 -33.84
C ASP A 111 -6.96 9.55 -32.45
N ILE A 112 -7.10 8.22 -32.43
CA ILE A 112 -7.43 7.40 -31.27
C ILE A 112 -6.14 6.96 -30.56
N THR A 113 -5.73 7.71 -29.54
CA THR A 113 -4.58 7.36 -28.69
C THR A 113 -5.03 6.97 -27.27
N PRO A 114 -4.35 6.02 -26.59
CA PRO A 114 -4.70 5.60 -25.23
C PRO A 114 -4.78 6.75 -24.22
N THR A 115 -3.90 7.74 -24.35
CA THR A 115 -3.85 8.93 -23.49
C THR A 115 -5.09 9.82 -23.66
N LYS A 116 -5.59 10.00 -24.89
CA LYS A 116 -6.83 10.75 -25.15
C LYS A 116 -8.04 10.04 -24.55
N ILE A 117 -8.08 8.71 -24.59
CA ILE A 117 -9.17 7.94 -23.97
C ILE A 117 -9.16 8.08 -22.46
N GLU A 118 -8.00 7.97 -21.81
CA GLU A 118 -7.93 8.21 -20.37
C GLU A 118 -8.39 9.62 -20.00
N ASN A 119 -8.03 10.61 -20.82
CA ASN A 119 -8.50 11.98 -20.62
C ASN A 119 -10.02 12.09 -20.82
N LEU A 120 -10.59 11.44 -21.84
CA LEU A 120 -12.05 11.39 -22.05
C LEU A 120 -12.79 10.69 -20.91
N ILE A 121 -12.26 9.59 -20.38
CA ILE A 121 -12.83 8.93 -19.20
C ILE A 121 -12.79 9.88 -18.00
N LYS A 122 -11.67 10.59 -17.79
CA LYS A 122 -11.53 11.56 -16.70
C LYS A 122 -12.42 12.79 -16.86
N THR A 123 -12.77 13.20 -18.08
CA THR A 123 -13.62 14.38 -18.31
C THR A 123 -15.10 14.02 -18.33
N LEU A 124 -15.49 12.98 -19.07
CA LEU A 124 -16.90 12.62 -19.30
C LEU A 124 -17.46 11.71 -18.22
N CYS A 125 -16.63 10.91 -17.53
CA CYS A 125 -17.09 10.01 -16.48
C CYS A 125 -16.82 10.54 -15.07
N LYS A 126 -16.67 11.85 -14.89
CA LYS A 126 -16.68 12.48 -13.55
C LYS A 126 -18.01 12.20 -12.88
N ARG A 127 -18.08 11.13 -12.10
CA ARG A 127 -19.18 10.91 -11.18
C ARG A 127 -19.15 12.04 -10.17
N GLU A 128 -20.11 12.94 -10.26
CA GLU A 128 -20.56 13.71 -9.10
C GLU A 128 -20.94 12.68 -8.03
N ARG A 129 -20.05 12.47 -7.06
CA ARG A 129 -20.40 11.72 -5.87
C ARG A 129 -21.41 12.58 -5.14
N LYS A 130 -22.70 12.22 -5.23
CA LYS A 130 -23.71 12.78 -4.33
C LYS A 130 -23.16 12.60 -2.91
N PRO A 131 -23.00 13.69 -2.13
CA PRO A 131 -22.48 13.58 -0.78
C PRO A 131 -23.35 12.57 -0.04
N THR A 132 -22.70 11.53 0.50
CA THR A 132 -23.40 10.51 1.28
C THR A 132 -24.10 11.25 2.40
N GLN A 133 -25.44 11.24 2.40
CA GLN A 133 -26.21 11.89 3.45
C GLN A 133 -25.70 11.36 4.79
N LEU A 134 -25.20 12.29 5.62
CA LEU A 134 -24.82 12.02 7.00
C LEU A 134 -26.05 11.40 7.67
N ARG A 135 -25.94 10.15 8.10
CA ARG A 135 -27.00 9.53 8.89
C ARG A 135 -27.01 10.20 10.26
N ASP A 136 -28.18 10.61 10.71
CA ASP A 136 -28.38 11.01 12.11
C ASP A 136 -28.03 9.82 13.01
N THR A 137 -26.92 9.94 13.74
CA THR A 137 -26.58 9.02 14.82
C THR A 137 -27.28 9.47 16.11
N ILE A 138 -27.58 8.51 16.99
CA ILE A 138 -28.14 8.69 18.36
C ILE A 138 -27.37 9.67 19.26
N TRP A 139 -26.23 10.20 18.80
CA TRP A 139 -25.37 11.16 19.52
C TRP A 139 -25.47 12.60 19.00
N GLY A 140 -26.34 12.88 18.02
CA GLY A 140 -26.47 14.22 17.43
C GLY A 140 -25.34 14.58 16.45
N GLU A 141 -25.64 15.54 15.57
CA GLU A 141 -24.81 16.20 14.55
C GLU A 141 -23.56 15.44 14.05
N GLY A 142 -23.78 14.38 13.27
CA GLY A 142 -22.82 13.93 12.27
C GLY A 142 -21.45 13.44 12.76
N GLY A 143 -21.29 13.12 14.04
CA GLY A 143 -20.04 12.57 14.58
C GLY A 143 -19.69 11.22 13.93
N ILE A 144 -18.47 11.13 13.39
CA ILE A 144 -17.87 9.85 12.99
C ILE A 144 -17.81 8.98 14.26
N PHE A 145 -18.18 7.70 14.15
CA PHE A 145 -18.01 6.71 15.22
C PHE A 145 -16.65 6.93 15.89
N PHE A 146 -16.65 7.34 17.16
CA PHE A 146 -15.46 7.22 17.99
C PHE A 146 -15.29 5.72 18.23
N ASN A 147 -14.66 5.06 17.27
CA ASN A 147 -14.11 3.74 17.48
C ASN A 147 -12.99 3.99 18.48
N THR A 148 -13.24 3.74 19.77
CA THR A 148 -12.17 3.59 20.75
C THR A 148 -11.28 2.50 20.18
N GLY A 149 -10.26 2.89 19.43
CA GLY A 149 -9.18 2.00 19.04
C GLY A 149 -8.77 1.25 20.30
N ASP A 150 -8.57 -0.04 20.13
CA ASP A 150 -8.38 -1.00 21.20
C ASP A 150 -7.61 -0.38 22.37
N ILE A 151 -8.30 -0.12 23.50
CA ILE A 151 -7.64 0.22 24.78
C ILE A 151 -6.56 -0.84 25.12
N TYR A 152 -6.63 -2.00 24.48
CA TYR A 152 -5.66 -3.08 24.47
C TYR A 152 -4.28 -2.74 23.87
N ASP A 153 -4.14 -1.70 23.05
CA ASP A 153 -2.83 -1.27 22.53
C ASP A 153 -1.95 -0.65 23.64
N HIS A 154 -2.56 -0.25 24.76
CA HIS A 154 -1.88 0.25 25.96
C HIS A 154 -2.34 -0.55 27.19
N PRO A 155 -1.77 -1.76 27.43
CA PRO A 155 -2.22 -2.64 28.52
C PRO A 155 -2.17 -1.95 29.89
N GLU A 156 -1.23 -1.03 30.08
CA GLU A 156 -1.11 -0.22 31.31
C GLU A 156 -2.32 0.69 31.55
N ALA A 157 -2.93 1.23 30.49
CA ALA A 157 -4.10 2.11 30.59
C ALA A 157 -5.36 1.34 31.00
N GLY A 158 -5.54 0.13 30.47
CA GLY A 158 -6.62 -0.76 30.89
C GLY A 158 -6.52 -1.16 32.36
N ILE A 159 -5.32 -1.57 32.80
CA ILE A 159 -5.05 -1.95 34.21
C ILE A 159 -5.26 -0.76 35.14
N ALA A 160 -4.81 0.44 34.76
CA ALA A 160 -5.00 1.65 35.55
C ALA A 160 -6.49 2.02 35.68
N LEU A 161 -7.24 1.95 34.57
CA LEU A 161 -8.68 2.25 34.54
C LEU A 161 -9.48 1.26 35.40
N GLU A 162 -9.13 -0.01 35.35
CA GLU A 162 -9.76 -1.03 36.20
C GLU A 162 -9.45 -0.81 37.68
N ARG A 163 -8.20 -0.47 38.02
CA ARG A 163 -7.80 -0.14 39.40
C ARG A 163 -8.59 1.06 39.93
N MET A 164 -8.72 2.12 39.12
CA MET A 164 -9.51 3.31 39.45
C MET A 164 -10.99 2.97 39.63
N ALA A 165 -11.57 2.15 38.75
CA ALA A 165 -12.97 1.70 38.88
C ALA A 165 -13.20 0.93 40.19
N LYS A 166 -12.29 0.01 40.54
CA LYS A 166 -12.35 -0.76 41.79
C LYS A 166 -12.15 0.11 43.03
N SER A 167 -11.23 1.07 43.02
CA SER A 167 -10.96 1.93 44.19
C SER A 167 -12.01 3.02 44.39
N GLU A 168 -12.58 3.57 43.31
CA GLU A 168 -13.52 4.69 43.38
C GLU A 168 -14.99 4.26 43.36
N GLY A 169 -15.28 2.98 43.08
CA GLY A 169 -16.65 2.48 42.94
C GLY A 169 -17.40 3.10 41.76
N LYS A 170 -16.67 3.60 40.75
CA LYS A 170 -17.22 4.26 39.57
C LYS A 170 -17.09 3.36 38.34
N THR A 171 -17.96 3.57 37.36
CA THR A 171 -17.82 2.89 36.07
C THR A 171 -16.64 3.48 35.28
N PRO A 172 -15.97 2.70 34.42
CA PRO A 172 -14.92 3.19 33.53
C PRO A 172 -15.34 4.39 32.69
N GLN A 173 -16.61 4.45 32.27
CA GLN A 173 -17.18 5.56 31.51
C GLN A 173 -17.22 6.86 32.32
N THR A 174 -17.59 6.80 33.60
CA THR A 174 -17.60 7.97 34.48
C THR A 174 -16.18 8.48 34.75
N ILE A 175 -15.21 7.56 34.95
CA ILE A 175 -13.81 7.91 35.15
C ILE A 175 -13.24 8.57 33.88
N ALA A 176 -13.55 8.03 32.70
CA ALA A 176 -13.14 8.60 31.42
C ALA A 176 -13.73 10.00 31.21
N ALA A 177 -15.03 10.20 31.50
CA ALA A 177 -15.68 11.50 31.40
C ALA A 177 -15.02 12.56 32.31
N GLN A 178 -14.76 12.21 33.58
CA GLN A 178 -14.08 13.10 34.54
C GLN A 178 -12.64 13.41 34.12
N SER A 179 -11.93 12.43 33.55
CA SER A 179 -10.56 12.61 33.06
C SER A 179 -10.51 13.54 31.85
N ILE A 180 -11.50 13.45 30.96
CA ILE A 180 -11.63 14.35 29.80
C ILE A 180 -11.90 15.79 30.28
N GLU A 181 -12.83 15.97 31.22
CA GLU A 181 -13.14 17.28 31.81
C GLU A 181 -11.92 17.91 32.49
N LEU A 182 -11.18 17.13 33.30
CA LEU A 182 -9.94 17.57 33.93
C LEU A 182 -8.89 17.99 32.90
N ARG A 183 -8.71 17.20 31.84
CA ARG A 183 -7.74 17.51 30.78
C ARG A 183 -8.10 18.81 30.06
N GLN A 184 -9.37 19.04 29.76
CA GLN A 184 -9.83 20.28 29.14
C GLN A 184 -9.55 21.49 30.03
N GLU A 185 -9.76 21.37 31.35
CA GLU A 185 -9.51 22.47 32.28
C GLU A 185 -8.02 22.77 32.44
N ILE A 186 -7.17 21.73 32.49
CA ILE A 186 -5.70 21.90 32.50
C ILE A 186 -5.22 22.62 31.24
N VAL A 187 -5.73 22.23 30.06
CA VAL A 187 -5.38 22.88 28.79
C VAL A 187 -5.74 24.36 28.83
N LYS A 188 -6.96 24.73 29.26
CA LYS A 188 -7.35 26.14 29.41
C LYS A 188 -6.43 26.92 30.37
N VAL A 189 -6.02 26.31 31.49
CA VAL A 189 -5.11 26.94 32.45
C VAL A 189 -3.72 27.16 31.84
N ILE A 190 -3.20 26.18 31.09
CA ILE A 190 -1.91 26.31 30.38
C ILE A 190 -2.00 27.42 29.32
N GLU A 191 -3.08 27.47 28.55
CA GLU A 191 -3.30 28.49 27.53
C GLU A 191 -3.41 29.89 28.15
N THR A 192 -4.12 30.05 29.26
CA THR A 192 -4.23 31.32 29.98
C THR A 192 -2.92 31.75 30.65
N GLN A 193 -2.11 30.81 31.17
CA GLN A 193 -0.78 31.13 31.72
C GLN A 193 0.25 31.45 30.64
N SER A 194 0.16 30.80 29.47
CA SER A 194 1.01 31.08 28.30
C SER A 194 0.82 32.51 27.78
N LEU A 195 -0.38 33.07 27.89
CA LEU A 195 -0.70 34.45 27.52
C LEU A 195 -0.15 35.52 28.49
N VAL A 196 0.30 35.15 29.70
CA VAL A 196 0.69 36.11 30.76
C VAL A 196 2.21 36.39 30.79
N THR A 197 3.01 35.87 29.85
CA THR A 197 4.45 36.15 29.79
C THR A 197 4.84 37.21 28.75
N GLU A 198 4.16 38.37 28.76
CA GLU A 198 4.80 39.59 28.27
C GLU A 198 5.77 40.11 29.34
N ILE A 199 7.03 39.67 29.26
CA ILE A 199 8.12 40.28 30.02
C ILE A 199 8.36 41.67 29.41
N SER A 200 7.76 42.70 30.00
CA SER A 200 8.09 44.10 29.72
C SER A 200 9.56 44.35 30.12
N LEU A 201 10.46 44.33 29.15
CA LEU A 201 11.84 44.73 29.31
C LEU A 201 11.90 46.26 29.21
N GLN A 202 12.07 46.94 30.35
CA GLN A 202 12.42 48.36 30.35
C GLN A 202 13.86 48.52 29.84
N ALA A 203 13.99 48.92 28.57
CA ALA A 203 15.26 49.37 28.01
C ALA A 203 15.41 50.87 28.29
N SER A 204 16.45 51.27 29.02
CA SER A 204 16.86 52.66 29.11
C SER A 204 18.01 52.92 28.13
N VAL A 205 17.82 53.87 27.22
CA VAL A 205 18.84 54.31 26.27
C VAL A 205 19.85 55.16 27.03
N VAL A 206 21.13 54.79 26.96
CA VAL A 206 22.24 55.58 27.52
C VAL A 206 23.10 56.03 26.35
N GLU A 207 22.95 57.33 26.05
CA GLU A 207 23.72 58.17 25.12
C GLU A 207 23.73 57.79 23.63
N GLU A 208 23.22 58.73 22.82
CA GLU A 208 23.38 58.79 21.37
C GLU A 208 24.68 59.54 21.06
N ASN A 209 25.62 58.88 20.38
CA ASN A 209 26.65 59.55 19.60
C ASN A 209 26.57 59.03 18.16
N ASP A 210 26.79 59.93 17.20
CA ASP A 210 26.42 59.89 15.76
C ASP A 210 26.92 58.70 14.90
N SER A 211 27.26 57.55 15.48
CA SER A 211 27.57 56.34 14.71
C SER A 211 27.32 55.01 15.41
N SER A 212 26.80 54.95 16.64
CA SER A 212 26.30 53.68 17.20
C SER A 212 25.38 53.86 18.41
N LEU A 213 24.25 53.15 18.41
CA LEU A 213 23.28 53.11 19.51
C LEU A 213 23.61 51.94 20.45
N SER A 214 23.98 52.21 21.70
CA SER A 214 24.21 51.15 22.70
C SER A 214 23.01 51.03 23.65
N VAL A 215 22.25 49.94 23.50
CA VAL A 215 21.20 49.56 24.44
C VAL A 215 21.80 48.67 25.52
N THR A 216 21.77 49.11 26.77
CA THR A 216 22.23 48.31 27.91
C THR A 216 21.02 47.65 28.56
N LEU A 217 20.87 46.33 28.39
CA LEU A 217 19.81 45.56 29.06
C LEU A 217 20.28 45.21 30.47
N ASN A 218 19.61 45.76 31.48
CA ASN A 218 19.94 45.48 32.87
C ASN A 218 19.26 44.16 33.29
N THR A 219 19.97 43.04 33.21
CA THR A 219 19.44 41.72 33.58
C THR A 219 19.86 41.36 35.00
N SER A 220 19.00 41.60 35.99
CA SER A 220 19.24 41.25 37.39
C SER A 220 18.96 39.78 37.74
N PHE A 221 18.68 38.90 36.76
CA PHE A 221 18.51 37.46 37.00
C PHE A 221 19.10 36.62 35.86
N PRO A 222 19.71 35.45 36.16
CA PRO A 222 20.19 34.54 35.14
C PRO A 222 18.99 33.86 34.45
N LYS A 223 18.91 33.97 33.12
CA LYS A 223 17.94 33.22 32.31
C LYS A 223 18.57 31.94 31.80
N VAL A 224 18.01 30.80 32.20
CA VAL A 224 18.17 29.53 31.48
C VAL A 224 17.17 29.57 30.33
N ASN A 225 17.65 29.44 29.09
CA ASN A 225 16.78 29.36 27.92
C ASN A 225 16.89 27.98 27.28
N PHE A 226 15.75 27.38 26.96
CA PHE A 226 15.65 26.02 26.43
C PHE A 226 15.50 26.06 24.91
N GLN A 227 16.50 25.57 24.20
CA GLN A 227 16.41 25.10 22.82
C GLN A 227 17.12 23.75 22.76
N GLY A 228 16.59 22.79 22.01
CA GLY A 228 16.85 21.36 22.15
C GLY A 228 18.33 20.89 22.30
N GLN A 229 18.46 19.81 23.07
CA GLN A 229 19.55 18.83 23.26
C GLN A 229 21.05 19.22 23.32
N GLU A 230 21.47 20.47 23.14
CA GLU A 230 22.87 20.87 23.34
C GLU A 230 23.03 22.15 24.17
N PHE A 231 24.03 22.18 25.05
CA PHE A 231 24.36 23.33 25.90
C PHE A 231 25.26 24.32 25.15
N LEU A 232 24.78 25.54 24.89
CA LEU A 232 25.63 26.68 24.51
C LEU A 232 25.78 27.64 25.70
N LEU A 233 26.99 27.72 26.24
CA LEU A 233 27.35 28.75 27.21
C LEU A 233 27.51 30.07 26.45
N LEU A 234 26.52 30.98 26.56
CA LEU A 234 26.62 32.32 25.97
C LEU A 234 27.58 33.16 26.82
N ASP A 235 28.74 33.47 26.26
CA ASP A 235 29.73 34.36 26.84
C ASP A 235 29.19 35.80 26.87
N ALA A 236 29.02 36.35 28.08
CA ALA A 236 28.49 37.69 28.33
C ALA A 236 29.38 38.82 27.78
N THR A 237 30.60 38.51 27.32
CA THR A 237 31.55 39.50 26.83
C THR A 237 31.52 39.73 25.31
N LYS A 238 30.78 38.90 24.54
CA LYS A 238 30.70 39.05 23.09
C LYS A 238 29.58 40.00 22.68
N LYS A 239 29.98 41.15 22.14
CA LYS A 239 29.11 42.15 21.52
C LYS A 239 28.65 41.64 20.16
N TRP A 240 27.36 41.29 20.04
CA TRP A 240 26.76 40.88 18.77
C TRP A 240 26.21 42.11 18.06
N ILE A 241 26.71 42.40 16.86
CA ILE A 241 26.19 43.45 15.99
C ILE A 241 25.23 42.76 15.01
N LEU A 242 23.93 42.97 15.21
CA LEU A 242 22.91 42.55 14.25
C LEU A 242 22.78 43.64 13.17
N GLU A 243 23.24 43.36 11.96
CA GLU A 243 22.82 44.11 10.78
C GLU A 243 21.44 43.63 10.34
N LEU A 244 20.46 44.51 10.42
CA LEU A 244 19.08 44.27 9.97
C LEU A 244 18.91 44.89 8.58
N ASP A 245 18.66 44.04 7.59
CA ASP A 245 18.17 44.49 6.29
C ASP A 245 16.68 44.86 6.38
N ARG A 246 16.42 46.13 6.05
CA ARG A 246 15.18 46.78 5.56
C ARG A 246 13.84 46.45 6.26
N PRO A 247 13.09 47.45 6.76
CA PRO A 247 11.80 47.22 7.42
C PRO A 247 10.75 46.73 6.42
N MET A 248 10.16 45.54 6.67
CA MET A 248 8.90 45.14 6.05
C MET A 248 7.75 45.87 6.73
N SER A 249 6.89 46.43 5.87
CA SER A 249 5.71 47.23 6.19
C SER A 249 4.77 46.55 7.19
N GLU A 250 4.37 47.30 8.22
CA GLU A 250 3.31 46.98 9.17
C GLU A 250 1.95 46.93 8.44
N ALA A 251 1.50 45.75 8.04
CA ALA A 251 0.08 45.48 7.74
C ALA A 251 -0.18 43.97 7.62
N SER A 252 -0.27 43.25 8.74
CA SER A 252 -1.13 42.06 8.94
C SER A 252 -0.89 41.44 10.31
N LEU A 253 -1.44 42.07 11.33
CA LEU A 253 -1.82 41.38 12.55
C LEU A 253 -3.05 40.52 12.25
N ARG A 254 -2.88 39.20 12.13
CA ARG A 254 -3.78 38.19 12.73
C ARG A 254 -3.26 36.76 12.56
N GLN A 255 -2.93 36.18 13.72
CA GLN A 255 -2.86 34.78 14.12
C GLN A 255 -1.73 33.88 13.57
N PRO A 256 -0.91 33.26 14.44
CA PRO A 256 -0.20 32.04 14.10
C PRO A 256 -1.20 30.87 14.04
N PRO A 257 -1.02 29.87 13.15
CA PRO A 257 -1.87 28.70 13.16
C PRO A 257 -1.48 27.87 14.37
N TYR A 258 -2.25 27.97 15.45
CA TYR A 258 -2.37 26.85 16.36
C TYR A 258 -2.87 25.68 15.53
N ALA A 259 -2.01 24.69 15.31
CA ALA A 259 -2.46 23.40 14.81
C ALA A 259 -3.42 22.87 15.88
N SER A 260 -4.72 23.02 15.64
CA SER A 260 -5.75 22.38 16.47
C SER A 260 -5.43 20.88 16.54
N ASP A 261 -5.86 20.20 17.61
CA ASP A 261 -5.73 18.74 17.71
C ASP A 261 -6.29 18.05 16.45
N GLU A 262 -7.32 18.65 15.84
CA GLU A 262 -7.90 18.25 14.55
C GLU A 262 -6.91 18.35 13.37
N SER A 263 -6.04 19.37 13.34
CA SER A 263 -4.97 19.51 12.35
C SER A 263 -3.90 18.42 12.48
N VAL A 264 -3.51 18.09 13.72
CA VAL A 264 -2.54 17.03 14.03
C VAL A 264 -3.12 15.66 13.68
N GLU A 265 -4.38 15.40 14.01
CA GLU A 265 -5.08 14.16 13.65
C GLU A 265 -5.28 14.03 12.14
N ARG A 266 -5.61 15.13 11.46
CA ARG A 266 -5.68 15.16 9.99
C ARG A 266 -4.33 14.83 9.38
N GLN A 267 -3.23 15.39 9.91
CA GLN A 267 -1.89 15.10 9.41
C GLN A 267 -1.47 13.64 9.65
N ARG A 268 -1.78 13.08 10.82
CA ARG A 268 -1.58 11.64 11.10
C ARG A 268 -2.40 10.74 10.17
N THR A 269 -3.64 11.12 9.90
CA THR A 269 -4.52 10.38 9.00
C THR A 269 -3.99 10.41 7.56
N LEU A 270 -3.55 11.58 7.08
CA LEU A 270 -2.91 11.71 5.78
C LEU A 270 -1.62 10.90 5.68
N GLN A 271 -0.81 10.86 6.75
CA GLN A 271 0.41 10.06 6.80
C GLN A 271 0.10 8.55 6.75
N LYS A 272 -0.92 8.08 7.48
CA LYS A 272 -1.40 6.68 7.39
C LYS A 272 -1.89 6.35 5.99
N ILE A 273 -2.70 7.22 5.36
CA ILE A 273 -3.18 7.01 3.99
C ILE A 273 -2.01 6.95 3.01
N ALA A 274 -1.04 7.85 3.12
CA ALA A 274 0.14 7.85 2.27
C ALA A 274 0.96 6.57 2.43
N GLN A 275 1.12 6.08 3.67
CA GLN A 275 1.81 4.83 3.94
C GLN A 275 1.04 3.61 3.38
N TYR A 276 -0.27 3.54 3.59
CA TYR A 276 -1.11 2.50 2.98
C TYR A 276 -1.04 2.52 1.45
N GLN A 277 -1.03 3.70 0.83
CA GLN A 277 -0.88 3.83 -0.62
C GLN A 277 0.50 3.38 -1.10
N ALA A 278 1.56 3.69 -0.34
CA ALA A 278 2.91 3.22 -0.63
C ALA A 278 3.00 1.68 -0.53
N ASP A 279 2.43 1.09 0.52
CA ASP A 279 2.38 -0.37 0.71
C ASP A 279 1.59 -1.06 -0.42
N LEU A 280 0.42 -0.52 -0.78
CA LEU A 280 -0.38 -1.00 -1.91
C LEU A 280 0.38 -0.88 -3.24
N PHE A 281 1.11 0.22 -3.44
CA PHE A 281 1.92 0.43 -4.63
C PHE A 281 3.08 -0.57 -4.70
N LEU A 282 3.75 -0.84 -3.58
CA LEU A 282 4.80 -1.86 -3.43
C LEU A 282 4.28 -3.27 -3.68
N GLU A 283 3.06 -3.60 -3.25
CA GLU A 283 2.43 -4.89 -3.52
C GLU A 283 2.06 -5.07 -5.01
N GLN A 284 1.64 -3.98 -5.66
CA GLN A 284 1.27 -3.97 -7.08
C GLN A 284 2.50 -3.95 -7.99
N ASN A 285 3.52 -3.19 -7.62
CA ASN A 285 4.76 -2.98 -8.36
C ASN A 285 5.94 -3.27 -7.45
N PRO A 286 6.19 -4.56 -7.11
CA PRO A 286 7.34 -4.91 -6.31
C PRO A 286 8.61 -4.43 -7.02
N PRO A 287 9.54 -3.77 -6.32
CA PRO A 287 10.75 -3.23 -6.93
C PRO A 287 11.47 -4.34 -7.67
N THR A 288 11.77 -4.13 -8.95
CA THR A 288 12.55 -5.07 -9.74
C THR A 288 14.02 -4.73 -9.54
N THR A 289 14.79 -5.64 -8.97
CA THR A 289 16.24 -5.43 -8.88
C THR A 289 16.86 -5.65 -10.26
N PRO A 290 17.57 -4.66 -10.84
CA PRO A 290 18.21 -4.85 -12.14
C PRO A 290 19.32 -5.90 -12.02
N LEU A 291 19.41 -6.80 -13.00
CA LEU A 291 20.38 -7.90 -12.99
C LEU A 291 21.84 -7.42 -12.94
N SER A 292 22.11 -6.20 -13.39
CA SER A 292 23.44 -5.57 -13.35
C SER A 292 23.97 -5.30 -11.94
N GLU A 293 23.10 -5.28 -10.92
CA GLU A 293 23.50 -5.08 -9.51
C GLU A 293 23.86 -6.38 -8.79
N LEU A 294 23.63 -7.53 -9.45
CA LEU A 294 23.85 -8.84 -8.87
C LEU A 294 25.29 -9.31 -9.15
N SER A 295 25.90 -9.89 -8.13
CA SER A 295 27.16 -10.62 -8.24
C SER A 295 26.98 -11.93 -9.02
N SER A 296 28.07 -12.56 -9.44
CA SER A 296 28.02 -13.83 -10.16
C SER A 296 27.29 -14.94 -9.38
N VAL A 297 27.51 -15.03 -8.07
CA VAL A 297 26.85 -16.01 -7.20
C VAL A 297 25.34 -15.78 -7.15
N GLU A 298 24.92 -14.52 -7.11
CA GLU A 298 23.51 -14.14 -7.10
C GLU A 298 22.84 -14.39 -8.45
N LEU A 299 23.53 -14.12 -9.56
CA LEU A 299 23.04 -14.42 -10.90
C LEU A 299 22.81 -15.93 -11.08
N THR A 300 23.75 -16.77 -10.63
CA THR A 300 23.56 -18.23 -10.63
C THR A 300 22.33 -18.64 -9.81
N ALA A 301 22.06 -17.98 -8.68
CA ALA A 301 20.85 -18.25 -7.92
C ALA A 301 19.56 -17.79 -8.63
N VAL A 302 19.60 -16.64 -9.33
CA VAL A 302 18.47 -16.20 -10.18
C VAL A 302 18.21 -17.22 -11.29
N GLU A 303 19.24 -17.71 -11.96
CA GLU A 303 19.13 -18.73 -13.02
C GLU A 303 18.48 -20.01 -12.48
N VAL A 304 18.97 -20.54 -11.35
CA VAL A 304 18.40 -21.73 -10.71
C VAL A 304 16.93 -21.52 -10.32
N LEU A 305 16.55 -20.32 -9.85
CA LEU A 305 15.16 -19.98 -9.54
C LEU A 305 14.28 -19.83 -10.79
N LEU A 306 14.83 -19.34 -11.90
CA LEU A 306 14.15 -19.29 -13.20
C LEU A 306 13.90 -20.69 -13.74
N GLU A 307 14.89 -21.56 -13.70
CA GLU A 307 14.74 -22.96 -14.10
C GLU A 307 13.71 -23.68 -13.19
N ALA A 308 13.72 -23.40 -11.88
CA ALA A 308 12.69 -23.88 -10.95
C ALA A 308 11.28 -23.38 -11.33
N ALA A 309 11.14 -22.13 -11.76
CA ALA A 309 9.87 -21.59 -12.25
C ALA A 309 9.36 -22.29 -13.53
N THR A 310 10.25 -22.94 -14.29
CA THR A 310 9.88 -23.78 -15.43
C THR A 310 9.65 -25.26 -15.07
N GLY A 311 9.86 -25.64 -13.80
CA GLY A 311 9.71 -27.01 -13.32
C GLY A 311 10.88 -27.94 -13.65
N GLN A 312 12.06 -27.39 -13.98
CA GLN A 312 13.21 -28.16 -14.45
C GLN A 312 14.25 -28.48 -13.35
N VAL A 313 14.04 -28.04 -12.12
CA VAL A 313 15.06 -28.08 -11.05
C VAL A 313 14.54 -28.75 -9.79
N ASP A 314 15.39 -29.60 -9.22
CA ASP A 314 15.18 -30.23 -7.92
C ASP A 314 15.44 -29.26 -6.76
N TRP A 315 14.69 -29.42 -5.67
CA TRP A 315 14.79 -28.62 -4.46
C TRP A 315 16.22 -28.51 -3.92
N ASN A 316 17.02 -29.57 -3.99
CA ASN A 316 18.40 -29.56 -3.49
C ASN A 316 19.29 -28.55 -4.22
N LYS A 317 19.08 -28.38 -5.54
CA LYS A 317 19.81 -27.37 -6.34
C LYS A 317 19.37 -25.97 -5.95
N ILE A 318 18.07 -25.74 -5.78
CA ILE A 318 17.51 -24.46 -5.31
C ILE A 318 18.09 -24.10 -3.94
N LYS A 319 18.05 -25.04 -2.99
CA LYS A 319 18.57 -24.87 -1.63
C LYS A 319 20.04 -24.51 -1.62
N THR A 320 20.86 -25.22 -2.42
CA THR A 320 22.30 -24.97 -2.52
C THR A 320 22.58 -23.58 -3.10
N ALA A 321 21.86 -23.21 -4.17
CA ALA A 321 22.01 -21.91 -4.79
C ALA A 321 21.64 -20.76 -3.84
N ILE A 322 20.54 -20.88 -3.10
CA ILE A 322 20.10 -19.88 -2.11
C ILE A 322 21.04 -19.80 -0.90
N ALA A 323 21.60 -20.93 -0.47
CA ALA A 323 22.51 -20.98 0.68
C ALA A 323 23.83 -20.23 0.44
N ASN A 324 24.27 -20.15 -0.83
CA ASN A 324 25.49 -19.43 -1.21
C ASN A 324 25.31 -17.91 -1.26
N ILE A 325 24.09 -17.40 -1.18
CA ILE A 325 23.80 -15.96 -1.23
C ILE A 325 24.00 -15.36 0.17
N ASN A 326 24.63 -14.18 0.23
CA ASN A 326 24.70 -13.38 1.44
C ASN A 326 23.26 -13.13 1.99
N PRO A 327 22.95 -13.45 3.27
CA PRO A 327 21.64 -13.27 3.87
C PRO A 327 20.97 -11.92 3.56
N ASP A 328 21.73 -10.82 3.66
CA ASP A 328 21.24 -9.45 3.47
C ASP A 328 20.85 -9.14 2.03
N ARG A 329 21.23 -10.00 1.07
CA ARG A 329 20.97 -9.83 -0.36
C ARG A 329 19.99 -10.84 -0.94
N LYS A 330 19.47 -11.77 -0.13
CA LYS A 330 18.48 -12.77 -0.58
C LYS A 330 17.22 -12.12 -1.16
N GLU A 331 16.78 -11.00 -0.58
CA GLU A 331 15.63 -10.26 -1.11
C GLU A 331 15.91 -9.70 -2.51
N LYS A 332 17.10 -9.15 -2.77
CA LYS A 332 17.47 -8.63 -4.09
C LYS A 332 17.40 -9.69 -5.18
N VAL A 333 17.94 -10.89 -4.90
CA VAL A 333 17.86 -12.04 -5.81
C VAL A 333 16.40 -12.45 -6.05
N TRP A 334 15.60 -12.48 -4.99
CA TRP A 334 14.17 -12.79 -5.09
C TRP A 334 13.41 -11.77 -5.94
N PHE A 335 13.71 -10.48 -5.78
CA PHE A 335 13.07 -9.38 -6.49
C PHE A 335 13.61 -9.15 -7.91
N ALA A 336 14.70 -9.81 -8.31
CA ALA A 336 15.12 -9.88 -9.70
C ALA A 336 14.16 -10.70 -10.58
N LEU A 337 13.37 -11.59 -9.96
CA LEU A 337 12.35 -12.39 -10.63
C LEU A 337 11.03 -11.62 -10.76
N SER A 338 10.36 -11.78 -11.90
CA SER A 338 9.01 -11.27 -12.09
C SER A 338 8.02 -11.91 -11.10
N LYS A 339 6.89 -11.24 -10.85
CA LYS A 339 5.85 -11.74 -9.93
C LYS A 339 5.39 -13.16 -10.30
N ASP A 340 5.19 -13.42 -11.59
CA ASP A 340 4.77 -14.73 -12.09
C ASP A 340 5.88 -15.79 -12.02
N GLN A 341 7.14 -15.38 -12.18
CA GLN A 341 8.29 -16.28 -12.00
C GLN A 341 8.42 -16.68 -10.53
N ARG A 342 8.31 -15.73 -9.60
CA ARG A 342 8.29 -16.02 -8.16
C ARG A 342 7.15 -16.96 -7.77
N ALA A 343 5.94 -16.69 -8.24
CA ALA A 343 4.79 -17.53 -7.97
C ALA A 343 4.97 -18.97 -8.49
N ARG A 344 5.63 -19.14 -9.64
CA ARG A 344 5.97 -20.47 -10.18
C ARG A 344 7.13 -21.13 -9.46
N ALA A 345 8.19 -20.41 -9.14
CA ALA A 345 9.32 -20.92 -8.36
C ALA A 345 8.86 -21.43 -6.99
N LEU A 346 7.94 -20.71 -6.32
CA LEU A 346 7.35 -21.16 -5.05
C LEU A 346 6.61 -22.51 -5.16
N LYS A 347 6.09 -22.88 -6.34
CA LYS A 347 5.45 -24.20 -6.52
C LYS A 347 6.46 -25.34 -6.57
N ALA A 348 7.71 -25.06 -6.89
CA ALA A 348 8.79 -26.05 -6.83
C ALA A 348 9.30 -26.27 -5.39
N PHE A 349 8.88 -25.43 -4.43
CA PHE A 349 9.35 -25.53 -3.05
C PHE A 349 8.55 -26.63 -2.34
N PRO A 350 9.19 -27.47 -1.52
CA PRO A 350 8.49 -28.46 -0.73
C PRO A 350 7.40 -27.84 0.17
N PRO A 351 6.25 -28.49 0.35
CA PRO A 351 5.14 -27.94 1.14
C PRO A 351 5.55 -27.53 2.57
N HIS A 352 6.43 -28.31 3.21
CA HIS A 352 6.92 -28.01 4.55
C HIS A 352 7.71 -26.70 4.61
N TYR A 353 8.49 -26.36 3.58
CA TYR A 353 9.26 -25.12 3.54
C TYR A 353 8.34 -23.88 3.44
N ILE A 354 7.23 -24.00 2.69
CA ILE A 354 6.21 -22.97 2.61
C ILE A 354 5.57 -22.74 3.98
N LEU A 355 5.24 -23.82 4.71
CA LEU A 355 4.69 -23.74 6.06
C LEU A 355 5.65 -23.07 7.04
N LEU A 356 6.93 -23.42 7.01
CA LEU A 356 7.96 -22.79 7.85
C LEU A 356 8.09 -21.29 7.55
N THR A 357 8.13 -20.91 6.28
CA THR A 357 8.24 -19.50 5.87
C THR A 357 7.01 -18.70 6.34
N GLN A 358 5.82 -19.29 6.27
CA GLN A 358 4.60 -18.69 6.82
C GLN A 358 4.64 -18.60 8.35
N ALA A 359 5.19 -19.61 9.03
CA ALA A 359 5.33 -19.61 10.49
C ALA A 359 6.30 -18.50 10.96
N VAL A 360 7.41 -18.28 10.26
CA VAL A 360 8.33 -17.15 10.50
C VAL A 360 7.60 -15.82 10.29
N LYS A 361 6.89 -15.65 9.17
CA LYS A 361 6.12 -14.42 8.89
C LYS A 361 5.04 -14.12 9.93
N LYS A 362 4.43 -15.17 10.50
CA LYS A 362 3.44 -15.05 11.58
C LYS A 362 4.09 -14.92 12.96
N ASN A 363 5.42 -14.83 13.04
CA ASN A 363 6.19 -14.77 14.27
C ASN A 363 5.96 -15.98 15.22
N LEU A 364 5.59 -17.15 14.69
CA LEU A 364 5.44 -18.38 15.47
C LEU A 364 6.80 -19.03 15.81
N ILE A 365 7.76 -18.89 14.89
CA ILE A 365 9.14 -19.34 15.01
C ILE A 365 10.08 -18.23 14.53
N TYR A 366 11.29 -18.18 15.05
CA TYR A 366 12.29 -17.18 14.67
C TYR A 366 13.13 -17.65 13.47
N GLU A 367 13.57 -18.90 13.54
CA GLU A 367 14.47 -19.51 12.57
C GLU A 367 14.22 -21.01 12.52
N PHE A 368 14.57 -21.63 11.39
CA PHE A 368 14.53 -23.07 11.23
C PHE A 368 15.77 -23.55 10.49
N GLN A 369 16.25 -24.75 10.85
CA GLN A 369 17.36 -25.41 10.18
C GLN A 369 16.96 -26.84 9.84
N GLU A 370 17.07 -27.21 8.58
CA GLU A 370 16.82 -28.58 8.13
C GLU A 370 18.06 -29.45 8.39
N ASP A 371 17.86 -30.62 8.99
CA ASP A 371 18.93 -31.58 9.21
C ASP A 371 19.51 -32.11 7.89
N LYS A 372 20.74 -32.64 7.93
CA LYS A 372 21.43 -33.25 6.78
C LYS A 372 20.63 -34.37 6.13
N SER A 373 19.79 -35.06 6.91
CA SER A 373 18.90 -36.11 6.41
C SER A 373 17.70 -35.59 5.61
N GLY A 374 17.35 -34.30 5.74
CA GLY A 374 16.14 -33.72 5.16
C GLY A 374 14.84 -34.31 5.70
N ARG A 375 14.87 -34.96 6.88
CA ARG A 375 13.68 -35.60 7.50
C ARG A 375 13.19 -34.88 8.75
N ALA A 376 14.07 -34.10 9.37
CA ALA A 376 13.80 -33.36 10.59
C ALA A 376 14.25 -31.91 10.45
N ILE A 377 13.53 -31.03 11.13
CA ILE A 377 13.74 -29.59 11.13
C ILE A 377 13.93 -29.15 12.58
N GLN A 378 15.05 -28.50 12.87
CA GLN A 378 15.29 -27.81 14.13
C GLN A 378 14.59 -26.46 14.07
N LEU A 379 13.71 -26.20 15.05
CA LEU A 379 12.96 -24.97 15.14
C LEU A 379 13.43 -24.16 16.34
N ARG A 380 13.54 -22.84 16.15
CA ARG A 380 13.75 -21.88 17.22
C ARG A 380 12.45 -21.16 17.53
N ILE A 381 11.88 -21.41 18.70
CA ILE A 381 10.53 -20.99 19.07
C ILE A 381 10.63 -19.71 19.90
N ARG A 382 9.63 -18.83 19.79
CA ARG A 382 9.65 -17.47 20.36
C ARG A 382 9.57 -17.41 21.90
N ASN A 383 9.51 -18.55 22.61
CA ASN A 383 9.14 -18.61 24.03
C ASN A 383 10.20 -19.18 24.97
N THR A 384 11.43 -19.34 24.49
CA THR A 384 12.54 -19.94 25.23
C THR A 384 13.80 -19.10 25.05
N VAL A 385 14.72 -19.26 25.99
CA VAL A 385 15.91 -18.42 26.19
C VAL A 385 16.65 -18.17 24.85
N PRO A 386 17.11 -16.93 24.55
CA PRO A 386 17.67 -16.51 23.24
C PRO A 386 18.92 -17.22 22.68
N SER A 387 19.17 -18.51 22.95
CA SER A 387 20.39 -19.19 22.50
C SER A 387 20.28 -20.71 22.29
N MET A 388 19.08 -21.31 22.27
CA MET A 388 18.89 -22.72 21.90
C MET A 388 17.89 -22.88 20.74
N PHE A 389 18.16 -23.86 19.87
CA PHE A 389 17.12 -24.46 19.04
C PHE A 389 16.34 -25.41 19.96
N ASP A 390 15.03 -25.20 20.05
CA ASP A 390 14.24 -25.73 21.16
C ASP A 390 13.71 -27.11 20.87
N GLU A 391 13.37 -27.38 19.61
CA GLU A 391 12.69 -28.61 19.24
C GLU A 391 13.12 -29.13 17.87
N LEU A 392 13.33 -30.44 17.81
CA LEU A 392 13.54 -31.19 16.57
C LEU A 392 12.20 -31.80 16.16
N VAL A 393 11.65 -31.34 15.05
CA VAL A 393 10.33 -31.77 14.56
C VAL A 393 10.50 -32.53 13.25
N SER A 394 9.89 -33.72 13.16
CA SER A 394 9.84 -34.45 11.89
C SER A 394 8.95 -33.71 10.88
N ILE A 395 9.30 -33.77 9.59
CA ILE A 395 8.53 -33.09 8.54
C ILE A 395 7.06 -33.51 8.54
N ASP A 396 6.78 -34.79 8.77
CA ASP A 396 5.42 -35.34 8.81
C ASP A 396 4.57 -34.76 9.95
N ASN A 397 5.20 -34.36 11.06
CA ASN A 397 4.54 -33.78 12.23
C ASN A 397 4.61 -32.24 12.27
N LEU A 398 5.22 -31.61 11.26
CA LEU A 398 5.44 -30.17 11.29
C LEU A 398 4.12 -29.38 11.34
N GLU A 399 3.13 -29.78 10.55
CA GLU A 399 1.85 -29.05 10.48
C GLU A 399 1.06 -29.16 11.80
N SER A 400 1.01 -30.34 12.40
CA SER A 400 0.37 -30.53 13.70
C SER A 400 1.08 -29.73 14.78
N PHE A 401 2.41 -29.73 14.76
CA PHE A 401 3.23 -28.95 15.67
C PHE A 401 2.96 -27.44 15.56
N LEU A 402 3.03 -26.87 14.35
CA LEU A 402 2.77 -25.43 14.14
C LEU A 402 1.34 -25.02 14.56
N LYS A 403 0.36 -25.92 14.43
CA LYS A 403 -1.00 -25.69 14.94
C LYS A 403 -1.01 -25.56 16.46
N THR A 404 -0.26 -26.37 17.20
CA THR A 404 -0.16 -26.25 18.67
C THR A 404 0.46 -24.94 19.13
N LEU A 405 1.43 -24.38 18.37
CA LEU A 405 1.99 -23.07 18.66
C LEU A 405 0.95 -21.96 18.46
N SER A 406 0.16 -22.04 17.38
CA SER A 406 -0.88 -21.06 17.07
C SER A 406 -2.06 -21.06 18.06
N SER A 407 -2.42 -22.22 18.62
CA SER A 407 -3.48 -22.30 19.63
C SER A 407 -3.01 -21.78 20.99
N LYS A 408 -1.73 -21.98 21.32
CA LYS A 408 -1.14 -21.47 22.57
C LYS A 408 -1.15 -19.95 22.64
N GLU A 409 -0.86 -19.26 21.54
CA GLU A 409 -1.02 -17.79 21.46
C GLU A 409 -2.46 -17.35 21.72
N ARG A 410 -3.46 -18.04 21.15
CA ARG A 410 -4.87 -17.70 21.37
C ARG A 410 -5.32 -17.92 22.81
N SER A 411 -4.84 -18.98 23.46
CA SER A 411 -5.14 -19.22 24.88
C SER A 411 -4.42 -18.24 25.82
N ALA A 412 -3.21 -17.80 25.46
CA ALA A 412 -2.51 -16.77 26.20
C ALA A 412 -3.19 -15.39 26.04
N SER A 413 -3.74 -15.08 24.85
CA SER A 413 -4.51 -13.86 24.63
C SER A 413 -5.89 -13.88 25.30
N SER A 414 -6.52 -15.05 25.45
CA SER A 414 -7.84 -15.18 26.11
C SER A 414 -7.78 -15.38 27.62
N GLY A 415 -6.60 -15.69 28.18
CA GLY A 415 -6.39 -15.87 29.62
C GLY A 415 -6.02 -14.59 30.37
N SER A 416 -5.83 -13.47 29.65
CA SER A 416 -5.49 -12.15 30.23
C SER A 416 -6.72 -11.26 30.50
N SER A 417 -7.91 -11.86 30.60
CA SER A 417 -9.15 -11.18 31.00
C SER A 417 -9.68 -11.82 32.28
N HIS A 418 -9.01 -11.56 33.40
CA HIS A 418 -9.54 -11.75 34.75
C HIS A 418 -8.98 -10.71 35.71
#